data_AF-A0A5P9CB62-F1
#
_entry.id   AF-A0A5P9CB62-F1
#
_cell.length_a   1.000
_cell.length_b   1.000
_cell.length_c   1.000
_cell.angle_alpha   90.00
_cell.angle_beta   90.00
_cell.angle_gamma   90.00
#
_symmetry.space_group_name_H-M   'P 1'
#
loop_
_entity.id
_entity.type
_entity.pdbx_description
1 polymer ?
#
loop_
_entity_poly.entity_id
_entity_poly.type
_entity_poly.pdbx_seq_one_letter_code
_entity_poly.pdbx_strand_id
1 'polypeptide(L)'
;MEDNRAIELFTAFRRNYREALVTSIVQPPELCSEHSMPAYPAGFFYQAATDYLREISNSANQFRSWINILAAWEPVYNDCNLDDQFDLLLHHITPVSTLALSAPQALRGRMMFAASTGSSIANHHFNRDDPQLQWNHDRHLTMTIASRIGQPWTGWQRLAALLGTINPEEWAMRTSDFRNQREHGHPRNIGMGIITKIAVRDTDLGREIGFGTQAPIPIRTVIECSVERHAAVIEAYGALADLLLEQFQALLDSA
;
A
#
# COMPACT_ATOMS: atom_id res chain seq x y z
N MET A 1 25.99 31.03 6.07
CA MET A 1 25.01 31.79 5.27
C MET A 1 23.70 31.05 5.49
N GLU A 2 22.79 31.61 6.29
CA GLU A 2 21.48 30.98 6.51
C GLU A 2 20.68 31.09 5.21
N ASP A 3 20.19 29.96 4.73
CA ASP A 3 19.33 29.93 3.55
C ASP A 3 17.92 30.38 3.95
N ASN A 4 17.73 31.70 3.98
CA ASN A 4 16.47 32.33 4.36
C ASN A 4 15.31 31.84 3.47
N ARG A 5 15.58 31.51 2.21
CA ARG A 5 14.54 31.01 1.29
C ARG A 5 14.07 29.63 1.70
N ALA A 6 14.98 28.72 2.03
CA ALA A 6 14.61 27.39 2.55
C ALA A 6 13.76 27.49 3.84
N ILE A 7 14.09 28.42 4.73
CA ILE A 7 13.31 28.66 5.97
C ILE A 7 11.89 29.15 5.64
N GLU A 8 11.73 30.07 4.70
CA GLU A 8 10.42 30.55 4.24
C GLU A 8 9.57 29.43 3.65
N LEU A 9 10.14 28.63 2.74
CA LEU A 9 9.44 27.52 2.09
C LEU A 9 9.00 26.46 3.12
N PHE A 10 9.90 26.10 4.05
CA PHE A 10 9.57 25.16 5.11
C PHE A 10 8.51 25.72 6.06
N THR A 11 8.54 27.02 6.37
CA THR A 11 7.52 27.68 7.19
C THR A 11 6.14 27.62 6.51
N ALA A 12 6.09 27.87 5.20
CA ALA A 12 4.86 27.73 4.42
C ALA A 12 4.34 26.29 4.43
N PHE A 13 5.21 25.31 4.21
CA PHE A 13 4.88 23.89 4.35
C PHE A 13 4.30 23.57 5.74
N ARG A 14 4.95 24.01 6.83
CA ARG A 14 4.50 23.74 8.20
C ARG A 14 3.14 24.33 8.51
N ARG A 15 2.81 25.49 7.92
CA ARG A 15 1.47 26.09 8.02
C ARG A 15 0.43 25.20 7.33
N ASN A 16 0.69 24.77 6.11
CA ASN A 16 -0.23 23.94 5.34
C ASN A 16 -0.40 22.54 5.96
N TYR A 17 0.67 21.96 6.51
CA TYR A 17 0.66 20.63 7.13
C TYR A 17 -0.21 20.54 8.40
N ARG A 18 -0.59 21.67 9.00
CA ARG A 18 -1.53 21.67 10.14
C ARG A 18 -2.93 21.23 9.73
N GLU A 19 -3.31 21.44 8.48
CA GLU A 19 -4.60 21.05 7.92
C GLU A 19 -4.44 19.72 7.18
N ALA A 20 -4.48 18.62 7.94
CA ALA A 20 -4.29 17.29 7.38
C ALA A 20 -5.46 16.91 6.45
N LEU A 21 -5.15 16.63 5.18
CA LEU A 21 -6.12 16.18 4.17
C LEU A 21 -6.75 14.83 4.55
N VAL A 22 -5.92 13.89 4.99
CA VAL A 22 -6.35 12.57 5.46
C VAL A 22 -6.18 12.51 6.98
N THR A 23 -7.27 12.27 7.70
CA THR A 23 -7.31 12.26 9.17
C THR A 23 -7.45 10.87 9.77
N SER A 24 -7.99 9.90 9.03
CA SER A 24 -8.24 8.53 9.50
C SER A 24 -6.95 7.83 9.95
N ILE A 25 -6.90 7.40 11.20
CA ILE A 25 -5.77 6.63 11.76
C ILE A 25 -6.23 5.19 11.97
N VAL A 26 -5.37 4.25 11.60
CA VAL A 26 -5.58 2.83 11.84
C VAL A 26 -4.92 2.45 13.15
N GLN A 27 -5.66 1.79 14.04
CA GLN A 27 -5.13 1.18 15.26
C GLN A 27 -5.28 -0.33 15.17
N PRO A 28 -4.29 -1.11 15.64
CA PRO A 28 -4.45 -2.54 15.72
C PRO A 28 -5.54 -2.89 16.73
N PRO A 29 -6.48 -3.80 16.40
CA PRO A 29 -7.45 -4.26 17.37
C PRO A 29 -6.76 -5.11 18.44
N GLU A 30 -7.33 -5.13 19.64
CA GLU A 30 -6.94 -6.10 20.66
C GLU A 30 -7.59 -7.46 20.32
N LEU A 31 -6.76 -8.48 20.08
CA LEU A 31 -7.25 -9.83 19.81
C LEU A 31 -7.62 -10.59 21.09
N CYS A 32 -7.00 -10.27 22.23
CA CYS A 32 -7.28 -10.89 23.52
C CYS A 32 -7.38 -9.81 24.61
N SER A 33 -8.46 -9.84 25.41
CA SER A 33 -8.67 -8.90 26.52
C SER A 33 -8.22 -9.46 27.88
N GLU A 34 -7.87 -10.74 27.95
CA GLU A 34 -7.47 -11.41 29.19
C GLU A 34 -5.94 -11.54 29.32
N HIS A 35 -5.43 -11.39 30.55
CA HIS A 35 -3.99 -11.34 30.85
C HIS A 35 -3.28 -12.70 30.81
N SER A 36 -3.99 -13.76 30.44
CA SER A 36 -3.48 -15.13 30.37
C SER A 36 -3.15 -15.47 28.91
N MET A 37 -1.89 -15.76 28.62
CA MET A 37 -1.49 -16.20 27.27
C MET A 37 -2.22 -17.51 26.91
N PRO A 38 -2.90 -17.59 25.76
CA PRO A 38 -3.54 -18.83 25.32
C PRO A 38 -2.51 -19.95 25.14
N ALA A 39 -2.91 -21.19 25.43
CA ALA A 39 -2.10 -22.37 25.17
C ALA A 39 -1.87 -22.57 23.66
N TYR A 40 -0.97 -23.51 23.31
CA TYR A 40 -0.80 -23.93 21.92
C TYR A 40 -2.12 -24.53 21.38
N PRO A 41 -2.55 -24.22 20.14
CA PRO A 41 -1.91 -23.39 19.11
C PRO A 41 -2.25 -21.88 19.16
N ALA A 42 -3.24 -21.47 19.95
CA ALA A 42 -3.76 -20.10 20.00
C ALA A 42 -2.69 -19.07 20.40
N GLY A 43 -1.75 -19.41 21.30
CA GLY A 43 -0.68 -18.50 21.73
C GLY A 43 0.29 -18.08 20.60
N PHE A 44 0.67 -19.02 19.73
CA PHE A 44 1.54 -18.72 18.58
C PHE A 44 0.81 -17.90 17.52
N PHE A 45 -0.46 -18.25 17.26
CA PHE A 45 -1.30 -17.49 16.36
C PHE A 45 -1.43 -16.04 16.83
N TYR A 46 -1.76 -15.84 18.12
CA TYR A 46 -1.94 -14.53 18.74
C TYR A 46 -0.71 -13.63 18.54
N GLN A 47 0.49 -14.15 18.83
CA GLN A 47 1.73 -13.38 18.68
C GLN A 47 1.94 -12.96 17.22
N ALA A 48 1.83 -13.91 16.28
CA ALA A 48 2.02 -13.62 14.86
C ALA A 48 0.97 -12.61 14.32
N ALA A 49 -0.31 -12.83 14.66
CA ALA A 49 -1.40 -11.97 14.22
C ALA A 49 -1.26 -10.53 14.77
N THR A 50 -0.91 -10.38 16.05
CA THR A 50 -0.70 -9.07 16.68
C THR A 50 0.45 -8.32 16.03
N ASP A 51 1.57 -9.00 15.76
CA ASP A 51 2.70 -8.38 15.06
C ASP A 51 2.35 -7.95 13.64
N TYR A 52 1.64 -8.78 12.86
CA TYR A 52 1.17 -8.39 11.53
C TYR A 52 0.24 -7.18 11.58
N LEU A 53 -0.76 -7.19 12.47
CA LEU A 53 -1.72 -6.11 12.59
C LEU A 53 -1.05 -4.79 12.97
N ARG A 54 -0.09 -4.83 13.90
CA ARG A 54 0.69 -3.66 14.33
C ARG A 54 1.60 -3.12 13.23
N GLU A 55 2.34 -3.98 12.54
CA GLU A 55 3.26 -3.54 11.47
C GLU A 55 2.51 -3.00 10.25
N ILE A 56 1.38 -3.61 9.90
CA ILE A 56 0.54 -3.14 8.78
C ILE A 56 -0.18 -1.84 9.15
N SER A 57 -0.70 -1.68 10.37
CA SER A 57 -1.32 -0.41 10.80
C SER A 57 -0.31 0.73 10.80
N ASN A 58 0.91 0.50 11.30
CA ASN A 58 2.00 1.47 11.25
C ASN A 58 2.32 1.88 9.80
N SER A 59 2.37 0.90 8.90
CA SER A 59 2.63 1.14 7.48
C SER A 59 1.49 1.92 6.80
N ALA A 60 0.24 1.65 7.14
CA ALA A 60 -0.92 2.40 6.64
C ALA A 60 -0.91 3.86 7.16
N ASN A 61 -0.61 4.06 8.44
CA ASN A 61 -0.46 5.39 9.04
C ASN A 61 0.72 6.17 8.46
N GLN A 62 1.81 5.49 8.12
CA GLN A 62 2.93 6.09 7.41
C GLN A 62 2.54 6.52 5.99
N PHE A 63 1.74 5.71 5.29
CA PHE A 63 1.19 6.07 3.98
C PHE A 63 0.30 7.31 4.05
N ARG A 64 -0.60 7.40 5.05
CA ARG A 64 -1.33 8.63 5.37
C ARG A 64 -0.40 9.84 5.53
N SER A 65 0.68 9.68 6.29
CA SER A 65 1.62 10.78 6.54
C SER A 65 2.23 11.30 5.24
N TRP A 66 2.62 10.41 4.33
CA TRP A 66 3.14 10.80 3.01
C TRP A 66 2.12 11.59 2.19
N ILE A 67 0.84 11.20 2.21
CA ILE A 67 -0.23 11.94 1.52
C ILE A 67 -0.33 13.38 2.07
N ASN A 68 -0.37 13.52 3.39
CA ASN A 68 -0.47 14.84 4.03
C ASN A 68 0.77 15.70 3.79
N ILE A 69 1.97 15.09 3.71
CA ILE A 69 3.20 15.81 3.37
C ILE A 69 3.10 16.36 1.94
N LEU A 70 2.64 15.55 0.98
CA LEU A 70 2.47 16.00 -0.41
C LEU A 70 1.40 17.08 -0.52
N ALA A 71 0.27 16.91 0.16
CA ALA A 71 -0.80 17.91 0.19
C ALA A 71 -0.34 19.26 0.76
N ALA A 72 0.55 19.25 1.75
CA ALA A 72 1.11 20.48 2.31
C ALA A 72 2.13 21.16 1.38
N TRP A 73 2.90 20.37 0.62
CA TRP A 73 3.89 20.89 -0.34
C TRP A 73 3.26 21.36 -1.65
N GLU A 74 2.16 20.76 -2.12
CA GLU A 74 1.53 21.10 -3.41
C GLU A 74 1.25 22.59 -3.63
N PRO A 75 0.59 23.33 -2.70
CA PRO A 75 0.39 24.76 -2.86
C PRO A 75 1.71 25.55 -2.83
N VAL A 76 2.67 25.18 -1.98
CA VAL A 76 3.99 25.83 -1.92
C VAL A 76 4.72 25.68 -3.25
N TYR A 77 4.70 24.47 -3.82
CA TYR A 77 5.29 24.17 -5.12
C TYR A 77 4.66 25.02 -6.23
N ASN A 78 3.32 25.14 -6.24
CA ASN A 78 2.61 25.89 -7.28
C ASN A 78 2.90 27.41 -7.23
N ASP A 79 3.20 27.95 -6.05
CA ASP A 79 3.51 29.37 -5.84
C ASP A 79 5.00 29.72 -6.05
N CYS A 80 5.86 28.70 -6.20
CA CYS A 80 7.30 28.87 -6.37
C CYS A 80 7.71 29.20 -7.81
N ASN A 81 8.89 29.81 -7.94
CA ASN A 81 9.58 29.92 -9.24
C ASN A 81 10.15 28.56 -9.68
N LEU A 82 10.70 28.47 -10.89
CA LEU A 82 11.20 27.20 -11.44
C LEU A 82 12.38 26.59 -10.67
N ASP A 83 13.30 27.42 -10.16
CA ASP A 83 14.48 26.92 -9.42
C ASP A 83 14.04 26.33 -8.07
N ASP A 84 13.19 27.06 -7.33
CA ASP A 84 12.57 26.58 -6.10
C ASP A 84 11.73 25.31 -6.34
N GLN A 85 10.97 25.25 -7.43
CA GLN A 85 10.19 24.07 -7.80
C GLN A 85 11.09 22.85 -8.04
N PHE A 86 12.21 23.04 -8.74
CA PHE A 86 13.18 21.97 -8.99
C PHE A 86 13.78 21.44 -7.69
N ASP A 87 14.22 22.33 -6.79
CA ASP A 87 14.79 21.95 -5.50
C ASP A 87 13.77 21.25 -4.60
N LEU A 88 12.54 21.76 -4.52
CA LEU A 88 11.44 21.12 -3.80
C LEU A 88 11.12 19.73 -4.37
N LEU A 89 11.14 19.57 -5.69
CA LEU A 89 10.94 18.27 -6.33
C LEU A 89 12.03 17.28 -5.96
N LEU A 90 13.28 17.70 -6.03
CA LEU A 90 14.43 16.84 -5.79
C LEU A 90 14.49 16.37 -4.33
N HIS A 91 14.30 17.29 -3.39
CA HIS A 91 14.57 17.03 -1.97
C HIS A 91 13.34 16.62 -1.16
N HIS A 92 12.14 17.03 -1.56
CA HIS A 92 10.96 16.86 -0.72
C HIS A 92 9.80 16.11 -1.39
N ILE A 93 9.46 16.45 -2.63
CA ILE A 93 8.24 15.95 -3.26
C ILE A 93 8.46 14.60 -3.96
N THR A 94 9.52 14.44 -4.75
CA THR A 94 9.75 13.20 -5.53
C THR A 94 9.95 11.99 -4.62
N PRO A 95 10.79 12.05 -3.55
CA PRO A 95 10.97 10.90 -2.66
C PRO A 95 9.66 10.47 -1.99
N VAL A 96 8.85 11.42 -1.52
CA VAL A 96 7.59 11.15 -0.82
C VAL A 96 6.51 10.66 -1.80
N SER A 97 6.41 11.26 -2.99
CA SER A 97 5.51 10.82 -4.05
C SER A 97 5.79 9.38 -4.46
N THR A 98 7.07 9.05 -4.57
CA THR A 98 7.54 7.71 -4.90
C THR A 98 7.13 6.68 -3.84
N LEU A 99 7.25 7.03 -2.56
CA LEU A 99 6.77 6.19 -1.46
C LEU A 99 5.24 6.04 -1.51
N ALA A 100 4.51 7.15 -1.67
CA ALA A 100 3.04 7.15 -1.74
C ALA A 100 2.49 6.29 -2.90
N LEU A 101 3.09 6.38 -4.08
CA LEU A 101 2.67 5.59 -5.26
C LEU A 101 2.96 4.09 -5.11
N SER A 102 4.04 3.73 -4.40
CA SER A 102 4.43 2.33 -4.16
C SER A 102 3.71 1.69 -2.97
N ALA A 103 3.29 2.47 -1.97
CA ALA A 103 2.73 1.98 -0.70
C ALA A 103 1.59 0.96 -0.86
N PRO A 104 0.58 1.18 -1.72
CA PRO A 104 -0.61 0.34 -1.65
C PRO A 104 -0.37 -1.08 -2.18
N GLN A 105 0.52 -1.25 -3.16
CA GLN A 105 0.95 -2.59 -3.58
C GLN A 105 1.71 -3.30 -2.46
N ALA A 106 2.62 -2.61 -1.78
CA ALA A 106 3.39 -3.21 -0.69
C ALA A 106 2.45 -3.64 0.46
N LEU A 107 1.49 -2.78 0.82
CA LEU A 107 0.46 -3.06 1.82
C LEU A 107 -0.44 -4.21 1.41
N ARG A 108 -0.91 -4.26 0.15
CA ARG A 108 -1.66 -5.40 -0.40
C ARG A 108 -0.89 -6.71 -0.25
N GLY A 109 0.40 -6.72 -0.61
CA GLY A 109 1.25 -7.90 -0.48
C GLY A 109 1.43 -8.36 0.96
N ARG A 110 1.66 -7.41 1.89
CA ARG A 110 1.79 -7.69 3.33
C ARG A 110 0.49 -8.23 3.94
N MET A 111 -0.66 -7.67 3.58
CA MET A 111 -1.97 -8.16 4.05
C MET A 111 -2.27 -9.56 3.52
N MET A 112 -2.01 -9.82 2.24
CA MET A 112 -2.15 -11.16 1.64
C MET A 112 -1.25 -12.18 2.34
N PHE A 113 -0.01 -11.79 2.65
CA PHE A 113 0.93 -12.62 3.40
C PHE A 113 0.43 -12.93 4.81
N ALA A 114 0.06 -11.90 5.58
CA ALA A 114 -0.47 -12.06 6.94
C ALA A 114 -1.70 -12.98 6.98
N ALA A 115 -2.66 -12.75 6.08
CA ALA A 115 -3.85 -13.59 5.96
C ALA A 115 -3.51 -15.04 5.62
N SER A 116 -2.58 -15.27 4.70
CA SER A 116 -2.18 -16.63 4.28
C SER A 116 -1.44 -17.36 5.40
N THR A 117 -0.57 -16.66 6.13
CA THR A 117 0.16 -17.22 7.27
C THR A 117 -0.80 -17.55 8.42
N GLY A 118 -1.69 -16.63 8.80
CA GLY A 118 -2.71 -16.88 9.82
C GLY A 118 -3.59 -18.07 9.47
N SER A 119 -4.13 -18.08 8.24
CA SER A 119 -4.92 -19.19 7.73
C SER A 119 -4.16 -20.51 7.74
N SER A 120 -2.87 -20.52 7.36
CA SER A 120 -2.05 -21.74 7.39
C SER A 120 -1.85 -22.27 8.81
N ILE A 121 -1.59 -21.39 9.80
CA ILE A 121 -1.43 -21.79 11.20
C ILE A 121 -2.73 -22.42 11.72
N ALA A 122 -3.87 -21.78 11.44
CA ALA A 122 -5.16 -22.27 11.90
C ALA A 122 -5.58 -23.56 11.16
N ASN A 123 -5.40 -23.63 9.85
CA ASN A 123 -5.66 -24.84 9.04
C ASN A 123 -4.76 -26.01 9.45
N HIS A 124 -3.54 -25.77 9.96
CA HIS A 124 -2.71 -26.84 10.48
C HIS A 124 -3.37 -27.55 11.68
N HIS A 125 -4.17 -26.83 12.46
CA HIS A 125 -4.92 -27.39 13.58
C HIS A 125 -6.22 -28.07 13.11
N PHE A 126 -7.02 -27.42 12.27
CA PHE A 126 -8.35 -27.90 11.87
C PHE A 126 -8.37 -28.82 10.64
N ASN A 127 -7.38 -28.70 9.75
CA ASN A 127 -7.34 -29.35 8.44
C ASN A 127 -5.96 -29.96 8.15
N ARG A 128 -5.36 -30.59 9.16
CA ARG A 128 -4.00 -31.15 9.09
C ARG A 128 -3.80 -32.14 7.93
N ASP A 129 -4.84 -32.91 7.62
CA ASP A 129 -4.81 -33.96 6.61
C ASP A 129 -5.04 -33.44 5.18
N ASP A 130 -5.24 -32.13 4.99
CA ASP A 130 -5.36 -31.52 3.67
C ASP A 130 -4.11 -30.69 3.32
N PRO A 131 -3.15 -31.25 2.55
CA PRO A 131 -1.94 -30.55 2.13
C PRO A 131 -2.21 -29.32 1.24
N GLN A 132 -3.39 -29.22 0.61
CA GLN A 132 -3.70 -28.09 -0.27
C GLN A 132 -3.93 -26.80 0.51
N LEU A 133 -4.39 -26.93 1.75
CA LEU A 133 -4.63 -25.83 2.69
C LEU A 133 -3.39 -25.40 3.47
N GLN A 134 -2.25 -26.05 3.23
CA GLN A 134 -0.97 -25.74 3.86
C GLN A 134 -0.10 -24.94 2.90
N TRP A 135 0.52 -23.88 3.40
CA TRP A 135 1.55 -23.16 2.66
C TRP A 135 2.94 -23.62 3.09
N ASN A 136 3.69 -24.22 2.17
CA ASN A 136 5.05 -24.69 2.41
C ASN A 136 6.14 -23.62 2.24
N HIS A 137 5.78 -22.35 2.00
CA HIS A 137 6.73 -21.24 1.77
C HIS A 137 7.72 -21.39 0.59
N ASP A 138 7.70 -22.51 -0.13
CA ASP A 138 8.64 -22.80 -1.23
C ASP A 138 8.37 -21.99 -2.52
N ARG A 139 7.21 -21.33 -2.60
CA ARG A 139 6.80 -20.54 -3.77
C ARG A 139 6.36 -19.15 -3.36
N HIS A 140 6.58 -18.18 -4.25
CA HIS A 140 6.05 -16.85 -4.11
C HIS A 140 4.54 -16.89 -3.87
N LEU A 141 4.09 -16.13 -2.87
CA LEU A 141 2.69 -16.05 -2.53
C LEU A 141 1.93 -15.32 -3.64
N THR A 142 1.02 -16.02 -4.30
CA THR A 142 0.10 -15.45 -5.29
C THR A 142 -1.31 -15.40 -4.71
N MET A 143 -2.18 -14.59 -5.33
CA MET A 143 -3.60 -14.55 -4.93
C MET A 143 -4.26 -15.94 -5.07
N THR A 144 -3.86 -16.75 -6.06
CA THR A 144 -4.34 -18.12 -6.21
C THR A 144 -3.98 -19.00 -5.01
N ILE A 145 -2.75 -18.89 -4.50
CA ILE A 145 -2.30 -19.64 -3.31
C ILE A 145 -3.04 -19.14 -2.07
N ALA A 146 -3.08 -17.81 -1.87
CA ALA A 146 -3.77 -17.20 -0.75
C ALA A 146 -5.26 -17.58 -0.73
N SER A 147 -5.92 -17.55 -1.88
CA SER A 147 -7.33 -17.96 -2.01
C SER A 147 -7.58 -19.41 -1.68
N ARG A 148 -6.67 -20.31 -2.04
CA ARG A 148 -6.79 -21.73 -1.71
C ARG A 148 -6.71 -21.94 -0.20
N ILE A 149 -5.74 -21.32 0.46
CA ILE A 149 -5.51 -21.47 1.91
C ILE A 149 -6.60 -20.78 2.73
N GLY A 150 -7.06 -19.60 2.28
CA GLY A 150 -8.07 -18.81 2.97
C GLY A 150 -9.50 -19.32 2.79
N GLN A 151 -9.76 -20.20 1.82
CA GLN A 151 -11.10 -20.67 1.46
C GLN A 151 -11.97 -21.18 2.64
N PRO A 152 -11.43 -21.87 3.65
CA PRO A 152 -12.22 -22.32 4.81
C PRO A 152 -12.79 -21.19 5.67
N TRP A 153 -12.19 -19.99 5.59
CA TRP A 153 -12.51 -18.87 6.47
C TRP A 153 -13.48 -17.90 5.78
N THR A 154 -14.55 -17.53 6.48
CA THR A 154 -15.59 -16.68 5.90
C THR A 154 -15.07 -15.26 5.64
N GLY A 155 -14.24 -14.72 6.53
CA GLY A 155 -13.61 -13.42 6.39
C GLY A 155 -12.69 -13.29 5.17
N TRP A 156 -12.16 -14.41 4.66
CA TRP A 156 -11.27 -14.39 3.50
C TRP A 156 -11.95 -13.85 2.24
N GLN A 157 -13.23 -14.22 1.99
CA GLN A 157 -13.94 -13.79 0.78
C GLN A 157 -14.04 -12.26 0.71
N ARG A 158 -14.34 -11.62 1.85
CA ARG A 158 -14.41 -10.16 1.97
C ARG A 158 -13.02 -9.54 1.79
N LEU A 159 -11.99 -10.07 2.44
CA LEU A 159 -10.63 -9.58 2.30
C LEU A 159 -10.13 -9.69 0.85
N ALA A 160 -10.33 -10.82 0.18
CA ALA A 160 -9.88 -11.06 -1.18
C ALA A 160 -10.48 -10.05 -2.18
N ALA A 161 -11.78 -9.74 -2.04
CA ALA A 161 -12.45 -8.72 -2.83
C ALA A 161 -11.79 -7.34 -2.64
N LEU A 162 -11.56 -6.93 -1.40
CA LEU A 162 -10.94 -5.65 -1.06
C LEU A 162 -9.47 -5.56 -1.48
N LEU A 163 -8.70 -6.65 -1.38
CA LEU A 163 -7.33 -6.68 -1.92
C LEU A 163 -7.31 -6.41 -3.43
N GLY A 164 -8.36 -6.83 -4.15
CA GLY A 164 -8.56 -6.53 -5.57
C GLY A 164 -8.70 -5.04 -5.87
N THR A 165 -9.35 -4.27 -4.98
CA THR A 165 -9.64 -2.84 -5.18
C THR A 165 -8.47 -1.92 -4.88
N ILE A 166 -7.41 -2.40 -4.19
CA ILE A 166 -6.21 -1.59 -3.86
C ILE A 166 -5.37 -1.21 -5.10
N ASN A 167 -5.57 -1.87 -6.25
CA ASN A 167 -4.86 -1.57 -7.50
C ASN A 167 -5.77 -1.77 -8.71
N PRO A 168 -6.79 -0.91 -8.91
CA PRO A 168 -7.57 -0.90 -10.11
C PRO A 168 -6.71 -0.39 -11.29
N GLU A 169 -6.99 -0.92 -12.47
CA GLU A 169 -6.29 -0.59 -13.71
C GLU A 169 -6.36 0.91 -14.05
N GLU A 170 -7.45 1.57 -13.66
CA GLU A 170 -7.64 3.02 -13.80
C GLU A 170 -6.48 3.85 -13.22
N TRP A 171 -5.92 3.42 -12.08
CA TRP A 171 -4.81 4.13 -11.46
C TRP A 171 -3.50 3.93 -12.20
N ALA A 172 -3.29 2.75 -12.78
CA ALA A 172 -2.17 2.51 -13.69
C ALA A 172 -2.29 3.45 -14.91
N MET A 173 -3.50 3.70 -15.42
CA MET A 173 -3.66 4.69 -16.51
C MET A 173 -3.31 6.11 -16.06
N ARG A 174 -3.85 6.60 -14.93
CA ARG A 174 -3.61 7.95 -14.40
C ARG A 174 -2.14 8.24 -14.10
N THR A 175 -1.43 7.24 -13.58
CA THR A 175 -0.01 7.35 -13.21
C THR A 175 0.95 6.79 -14.27
N SER A 176 0.41 6.32 -15.41
CA SER A 176 1.16 5.62 -16.46
C SER A 176 2.00 4.47 -15.93
N ASP A 177 1.38 3.70 -15.04
CA ASP A 177 1.92 2.50 -14.44
C ASP A 177 3.25 2.78 -13.73
N PHE A 178 3.31 3.91 -13.03
CA PHE A 178 4.53 4.45 -12.42
C PHE A 178 5.31 3.40 -11.65
N ARG A 179 4.63 2.54 -10.88
CA ARG A 179 5.28 1.48 -10.10
C ARG A 179 5.99 0.47 -11.01
N ASN A 180 5.29 -0.11 -11.97
CA ASN A 180 5.85 -1.10 -12.89
C ASN A 180 6.99 -0.48 -13.72
N GLN A 181 6.80 0.74 -14.20
CA GLN A 181 7.84 1.48 -14.92
C GLN A 181 9.04 1.80 -14.03
N ARG A 182 8.86 2.01 -12.73
CA ARG A 182 9.98 2.21 -11.81
C ARG A 182 10.79 0.94 -11.57
N GLU A 183 10.13 -0.23 -11.54
CA GLU A 183 10.78 -1.51 -11.31
C GLU A 183 11.43 -2.09 -12.59
N HIS A 184 10.84 -1.81 -13.77
CA HIS A 184 11.17 -2.50 -15.01
C HIS A 184 11.38 -1.60 -16.23
N GLY A 185 11.24 -0.28 -16.09
CA GLY A 185 11.28 0.66 -17.21
C GLY A 185 11.82 2.03 -16.81
N HIS A 186 11.19 3.08 -17.35
CA HIS A 186 11.51 4.47 -17.04
C HIS A 186 10.23 5.19 -16.62
N PRO A 187 10.02 5.45 -15.32
CA PRO A 187 8.80 6.08 -14.85
C PRO A 187 8.70 7.52 -15.34
N ARG A 188 7.48 8.03 -15.50
CA ARG A 188 7.25 9.47 -15.71
C ARG A 188 7.79 10.28 -14.53
N ASN A 189 8.33 11.44 -14.83
CA ASN A 189 8.68 12.42 -13.79
C ASN A 189 7.42 12.91 -13.06
N ILE A 190 7.61 13.40 -11.84
CA ILE A 190 6.56 14.02 -11.03
C ILE A 190 6.76 15.54 -11.06
N GLY A 191 5.68 16.30 -11.26
CA GLY A 191 5.65 17.76 -11.26
C GLY A 191 6.28 18.41 -12.50
N MET A 192 7.55 18.14 -12.78
CA MET A 192 8.34 18.81 -13.82
C MET A 192 9.06 17.82 -14.74
N GLY A 193 9.33 18.26 -15.97
CA GLY A 193 10.15 17.53 -16.95
C GLY A 193 9.34 16.67 -17.91
N ILE A 194 9.88 16.45 -19.11
CA ILE A 194 9.27 15.66 -20.17
C ILE A 194 10.11 14.38 -20.33
N ILE A 195 9.44 13.23 -20.45
CA ILE A 195 10.12 11.98 -20.81
C ILE A 195 9.81 11.60 -22.26
N THR A 196 10.79 11.02 -22.94
CA THR A 196 10.58 10.38 -24.23
C THR A 196 9.88 9.04 -24.01
N LYS A 197 8.77 8.82 -24.70
CA LYS A 197 8.02 7.56 -24.69
C LYS A 197 8.25 6.84 -26.02
N ILE A 198 8.67 5.58 -25.93
CA ILE A 198 8.73 4.67 -27.07
C ILE A 198 7.55 3.71 -26.93
N ALA A 199 6.69 3.67 -27.94
CA ALA A 199 5.57 2.73 -28.02
C ALA A 199 5.84 1.73 -29.13
N VAL A 200 5.77 0.44 -28.79
CA VAL A 200 5.83 -0.64 -29.78
C VAL A 200 4.44 -1.24 -29.89
N ARG A 201 3.90 -1.32 -31.10
CA ARG A 201 2.62 -1.97 -31.38
C ARG A 201 2.84 -3.01 -32.47
N ASP A 202 2.38 -4.23 -32.20
CA ASP A 202 2.29 -5.25 -33.23
C ASP A 202 0.96 -5.04 -33.97
N THR A 203 1.02 -4.91 -35.29
CA THR A 203 -0.12 -4.73 -36.19
C THR A 203 -0.15 -5.86 -37.22
N ASP A 204 -1.26 -6.03 -37.92
CA ASP A 204 -1.38 -7.02 -39.00
C ASP A 204 -0.37 -6.79 -40.14
N LEU A 205 0.20 -5.59 -40.24
CA LEU A 205 1.20 -5.18 -41.25
C LEU A 205 2.65 -5.27 -40.72
N GLY A 206 2.84 -5.72 -39.49
CA GLY A 206 4.14 -5.82 -38.83
C GLY A 206 4.25 -4.95 -37.58
N ARG A 207 5.49 -4.76 -37.11
CA ARG A 207 5.78 -4.02 -35.88
C ARG A 207 5.95 -2.54 -36.15
N GLU A 208 5.11 -1.71 -35.54
CA GLU A 208 5.22 -0.26 -35.55
C GLU A 208 5.94 0.25 -34.30
N ILE A 209 6.86 1.18 -34.48
CA ILE A 209 7.59 1.86 -33.40
C ILE A 209 7.27 3.35 -33.45
N GLY A 210 6.57 3.84 -32.44
CA GLY A 210 6.23 5.25 -32.27
C GLY A 210 7.13 5.94 -31.26
N PHE A 211 7.62 7.12 -31.61
CA PHE A 211 8.31 8.03 -30.69
C PHE A 211 7.36 9.15 -30.29
N GLY A 212 7.25 9.40 -28.99
CA GLY A 212 6.46 10.48 -28.45
C GLY A 212 7.07 11.06 -27.20
N THR A 213 6.41 12.07 -26.64
CA THR A 213 6.75 12.64 -25.35
C THR A 213 5.61 12.42 -24.38
N GLN A 214 5.94 12.41 -23.09
CA GLN A 214 4.93 12.32 -22.05
C GLN A 214 5.18 13.40 -20.99
N ALA A 215 4.13 14.15 -20.68
CA ALA A 215 4.11 15.16 -19.63
C ALA A 215 4.39 14.51 -18.25
N PRO A 216 4.89 15.27 -17.26
CA PRO A 216 5.08 14.74 -15.92
C PRO A 216 3.72 14.43 -15.27
N ILE A 217 3.72 13.60 -14.24
CA ILE A 217 2.54 13.34 -13.40
C ILE A 217 2.37 14.56 -12.49
N PRO A 218 1.23 15.26 -12.51
CA PRO A 218 0.98 16.36 -11.58
C PRO A 218 1.00 15.87 -10.13
N ILE A 219 1.54 16.67 -9.21
CA ILE A 219 1.58 16.34 -7.77
C ILE A 219 0.15 16.10 -7.27
N ARG A 220 -0.82 16.92 -7.71
CA ARG A 220 -2.24 16.75 -7.43
C ARG A 220 -2.76 15.36 -7.78
N THR A 221 -2.41 14.85 -8.96
CA THR A 221 -2.82 13.51 -9.39
C THR A 221 -2.22 12.43 -8.49
N VAL A 222 -0.97 12.60 -8.02
CA VAL A 222 -0.37 11.67 -7.05
C VAL A 222 -1.16 11.68 -5.73
N ILE A 223 -1.52 12.87 -5.23
CA ILE A 223 -2.28 13.03 -3.98
C ILE A 223 -3.66 12.38 -4.11
N GLU A 224 -4.45 12.76 -5.12
CA GLU A 224 -5.80 12.24 -5.35
C GLU A 224 -5.81 10.71 -5.44
N CYS A 225 -4.96 10.15 -6.31
CA CYS A 225 -4.79 8.71 -6.42
C CYS A 225 -4.48 8.11 -5.04
N SER A 226 -3.51 8.67 -4.31
CA SER A 226 -3.07 8.13 -3.02
C SER A 226 -4.15 8.17 -1.94
N VAL A 227 -4.98 9.23 -1.89
CA VAL A 227 -6.13 9.33 -0.98
C VAL A 227 -7.13 8.20 -1.24
N GLU A 228 -7.49 7.97 -2.50
CA GLU A 228 -8.40 6.89 -2.89
C GLU A 228 -7.85 5.50 -2.48
N ARG A 229 -6.56 5.22 -2.76
CA ARG A 229 -5.96 3.92 -2.38
C ARG A 229 -5.82 3.78 -0.88
N HIS A 230 -5.60 4.88 -0.15
CA HIS A 230 -5.52 4.85 1.30
C HIS A 230 -6.85 4.43 1.93
N ALA A 231 -7.98 4.92 1.41
CA ALA A 231 -9.30 4.47 1.84
C ALA A 231 -9.48 2.95 1.61
N ALA A 232 -9.15 2.47 0.41
CA ALA A 232 -9.21 1.03 0.09
C ALA A 232 -8.28 0.18 0.98
N VAL A 233 -7.09 0.69 1.31
CA VAL A 233 -6.16 0.03 2.25
C VAL A 233 -6.76 -0.08 3.65
N ILE A 234 -7.42 0.97 4.15
CA ILE A 234 -8.07 0.94 5.47
C ILE A 234 -9.17 -0.11 5.51
N GLU A 235 -10.00 -0.16 4.47
CA GLU A 235 -11.08 -1.17 4.39
C GLU A 235 -10.53 -2.59 4.35
N ALA A 236 -9.50 -2.84 3.53
CA ALA A 236 -8.83 -4.13 3.46
C ALA A 236 -8.15 -4.50 4.79
N TYR A 237 -7.57 -3.52 5.50
CA TYR A 237 -7.01 -3.74 6.83
C TYR A 237 -8.09 -4.18 7.84
N GLY A 238 -9.25 -3.52 7.83
CA GLY A 238 -10.39 -3.93 8.67
C GLY A 238 -10.82 -5.36 8.39
N ALA A 239 -10.92 -5.75 7.12
CA ALA A 239 -11.25 -7.13 6.75
C ALA A 239 -10.15 -8.15 7.13
N LEU A 240 -8.88 -7.76 7.12
CA LEU A 240 -7.78 -8.59 7.63
C LEU A 240 -7.90 -8.78 9.14
N ALA A 241 -8.18 -7.71 9.89
CA ALA A 241 -8.41 -7.78 11.33
C ALA A 241 -9.57 -8.72 11.67
N ASP A 242 -10.70 -8.59 10.97
CA ASP A 242 -11.87 -9.46 11.15
C ASP A 242 -11.51 -10.94 10.87
N LEU A 243 -10.76 -11.22 9.81
CA LEU A 243 -10.31 -12.58 9.48
C LEU A 243 -9.38 -13.17 10.55
N LEU A 244 -8.41 -12.39 11.03
CA LEU A 244 -7.49 -12.86 12.06
C LEU A 244 -8.21 -13.08 13.40
N LEU A 245 -9.23 -12.27 13.70
CA LEU A 245 -10.08 -12.47 14.87
C LEU A 245 -10.95 -13.73 14.76
N GLU A 246 -11.58 -13.98 13.60
CA GLU A 246 -12.32 -15.22 13.31
C GLU A 246 -11.44 -16.45 13.56
N GLN A 247 -10.23 -16.44 13.02
CA GLN A 247 -9.25 -17.53 13.17
C GLN A 247 -8.80 -17.70 14.61
N PHE A 248 -8.53 -16.60 15.31
CA PHE A 248 -8.13 -16.64 16.70
C PHE A 248 -9.23 -17.21 17.59
N GLN A 249 -10.47 -16.75 17.42
CA GLN A 249 -11.62 -17.24 18.19
C GLN A 249 -11.86 -18.73 17.97
N ALA A 250 -11.78 -19.20 16.72
CA ALA A 250 -11.90 -20.62 16.43
C ALA A 250 -10.85 -21.47 17.18
N LEU A 251 -9.60 -20.99 17.25
CA LEU A 251 -8.52 -21.67 17.97
C LEU A 251 -8.67 -21.62 19.50
N LEU A 252 -9.36 -20.61 20.05
CA LEU A 252 -9.70 -20.55 21.47
C LEU A 252 -10.84 -21.53 21.81
N ASP A 253 -11.86 -21.59 20.96
CA ASP A 253 -13.02 -22.47 21.18
C ASP A 253 -12.66 -23.97 21.04
N SER A 254 -11.50 -24.27 20.43
CA SER A 254 -10.99 -25.64 20.27
C SER A 254 -9.97 -26.06 21.33
N ALA A 255 -9.56 -25.16 22.23
CA ALA A 255 -8.58 -25.39 23.30
C ALA A 255 -9.24 -25.86 24.60
#